data_AF-L8YG57-F1
#
_entry.id   AF-L8YG57-F1
#
_cell.length_a   1.000
_cell.length_b   1.000
_cell.length_c   1.000
_cell.angle_alpha   90.00
_cell.angle_beta   90.00
_cell.angle_gamma   90.00
#
_symmetry.space_group_name_H-M   'P 1'
#
loop_
_entity.id
_entity.type
_entity.pdbx_description
1 polymer ?
#
loop_
_entity_poly.entity_id
_entity_poly.type
_entity_poly.pdbx_seq_one_letter_code
_entity_poly.pdbx_strand_id
1 'polypeptide(L)'
;EKAVSIWESKNFFYELEPLPGAVEAVKQMASLPNTDVFICTSPIKMFKYCPYEKYAWVEKHFGPEFLEQVVLTRDKTVISADLLIDDRPDVTGKWPCASRPRVATCSARQELSGFPPVPGTGAEPNPSWEHVLFTACHNQHLQLQPPGRRLHSWADDWKALLDSKRPR
;
A
#
# COMPACT_ATOMS: atom_id res chain seq x y z
N GLU A 1 5.10 -23.83 -4.58
CA GLU A 1 6.53 -23.76 -4.21
C GLU A 1 7.40 -23.02 -5.23
N LYS A 2 7.45 -23.42 -6.51
CA LYS A 2 8.37 -22.80 -7.49
C LYS A 2 8.20 -21.29 -7.74
N ALA A 3 6.99 -20.74 -7.62
CA ALA A 3 6.78 -19.30 -7.79
C ALA A 3 7.21 -18.49 -6.55
N VAL A 4 7.06 -19.07 -5.36
CA VAL A 4 7.40 -18.43 -4.09
C VAL A 4 8.89 -18.14 -4.01
N SER A 5 9.72 -19.09 -4.45
CA SER A 5 11.17 -18.91 -4.50
C SER A 5 11.62 -17.78 -5.42
N ILE A 6 10.79 -17.36 -6.40
CA ILE A 6 11.15 -16.25 -7.30
C ILE A 6 11.13 -14.94 -6.52
N TRP A 7 10.02 -14.60 -5.87
CA TRP A 7 9.91 -13.34 -5.12
C TRP A 7 10.60 -13.36 -3.76
N GLU A 8 11.06 -14.53 -3.30
CA GLU A 8 11.94 -14.65 -2.13
C GLU A 8 13.43 -14.54 -2.48
N SER A 9 13.78 -14.50 -3.77
CA SER A 9 15.17 -14.34 -4.19
C SER A 9 15.67 -12.90 -3.99
N LYS A 10 17.00 -12.78 -3.82
CA LYS A 10 17.69 -11.48 -3.73
C LYS A 10 17.50 -10.72 -5.05
N ASN A 11 17.39 -9.40 -4.94
CA ASN A 11 17.17 -8.40 -5.98
C ASN A 11 15.80 -8.43 -6.66
N PHE A 12 14.91 -9.39 -6.36
CA PHE A 12 13.62 -9.49 -7.02
C PHE A 12 12.81 -8.19 -6.94
N PHE A 13 12.74 -7.54 -5.77
CA PHE A 13 11.96 -6.30 -5.62
C PHE A 13 12.71 -5.07 -6.13
N TYR A 14 14.04 -5.08 -6.02
CA TYR A 14 14.88 -3.96 -6.46
C TYR A 14 14.96 -3.83 -7.98
N GLU A 15 14.87 -4.95 -8.71
CA GLU A 15 14.96 -5.00 -10.18
C GLU A 15 13.60 -4.84 -10.88
N LEU A 16 12.50 -4.64 -10.14
CA LEU A 16 11.19 -4.38 -10.76
C LEU A 16 11.23 -3.07 -11.55
N GLU A 17 10.75 -3.11 -12.78
CA GLU A 17 10.55 -1.90 -13.57
C GLU A 17 9.31 -1.14 -13.07
N PRO A 18 9.35 0.20 -12.97
CA PRO A 18 8.18 0.99 -12.67
C PRO A 18 7.08 0.79 -13.72
N LEU A 19 5.82 0.86 -13.27
CA LEU A 19 4.70 0.94 -14.20
C LEU A 19 4.81 2.23 -15.04
N PRO A 20 4.42 2.20 -16.34
CA PRO A 20 4.46 3.39 -17.18
C PRO A 20 3.71 4.57 -16.56
N GLY A 21 4.37 5.72 -16.46
CA GLY A 21 3.81 6.96 -15.90
C GLY A 21 3.71 7.00 -14.36
N ALA A 22 4.02 5.92 -13.65
CA ALA A 22 3.83 5.86 -12.19
C ALA A 22 4.77 6.81 -11.43
N VAL A 23 6.05 6.84 -11.81
CA VAL A 23 7.05 7.68 -11.13
C VAL A 23 6.73 9.15 -11.37
N GLU A 24 6.37 9.51 -12.60
CA GLU A 24 6.00 10.87 -12.99
C GLU A 24 4.72 11.32 -12.29
N ALA A 25 3.69 10.48 -12.26
CA ALA A 25 2.41 10.80 -11.62
C ALA A 25 2.58 11.01 -10.11
N VAL A 26 3.32 10.13 -9.42
CA VAL A 26 3.56 10.26 -7.97
C VAL A 26 4.41 11.49 -7.65
N LYS A 27 5.45 11.80 -8.44
CA LYS A 27 6.24 13.04 -8.28
C LYS A 27 5.38 14.28 -8.49
N GLN A 28 4.54 14.29 -9.53
CA GLN A 28 3.60 15.39 -9.76
C GLN A 28 2.61 15.52 -8.60
N MET A 29 2.05 14.41 -8.11
CA MET A 29 1.12 14.38 -6.98
C MET A 29 1.75 14.97 -5.72
N ALA A 30 2.98 14.58 -5.40
CA ALA A 30 3.72 15.10 -4.24
C ALA A 30 4.09 16.59 -4.36
N SER A 31 4.12 17.13 -5.57
CA SER A 31 4.35 18.56 -5.82
C SER A 31 3.08 19.42 -5.78
N LEU A 32 1.89 18.80 -5.70
CA LEU A 32 0.64 19.54 -5.64
C LEU A 32 0.47 20.21 -4.26
N PRO A 33 -0.07 21.44 -4.21
CA PRO A 33 -0.36 22.08 -2.94
C PRO A 33 -1.38 21.26 -2.14
N ASN A 34 -1.26 21.29 -0.80
CA ASN A 34 -2.18 20.61 0.12
C ASN A 34 -2.38 19.13 -0.26
N THR A 35 -1.30 18.43 -0.58
CA THR A 35 -1.33 17.02 -1.00
C THR A 35 -0.12 16.30 -0.40
N ASP A 36 -0.38 15.41 0.55
CA ASP A 36 0.64 14.55 1.12
C ASP A 36 0.57 13.17 0.46
N VAL A 37 1.72 12.64 0.04
CA VAL A 37 1.80 11.36 -0.66
C VAL A 37 2.68 10.39 0.12
N PHE A 38 2.15 9.19 0.36
CA PHE A 38 2.87 8.10 1.03
C PHE A 38 2.88 6.85 0.16
N ILE A 39 4.02 6.18 0.06
CA ILE A 39 4.11 4.82 -0.50
C ILE A 39 3.76 3.84 0.61
N CYS A 40 2.49 3.43 0.64
CA CYS A 40 2.01 2.41 1.57
C CYS A 40 2.13 1.01 0.93
N THR A 41 3.10 0.21 1.36
CA THR A 41 3.40 -1.12 0.80
C THR A 41 3.46 -2.20 1.87
N SER A 42 3.07 -3.43 1.50
CA SER A 42 3.17 -4.59 2.39
C SER A 42 4.41 -5.44 2.08
N PRO A 43 5.25 -5.77 3.08
CA PRO A 43 6.36 -6.71 2.87
C PRO A 43 5.81 -8.13 2.69
N ILE A 44 6.56 -9.03 2.03
CA ILE A 44 6.25 -10.47 2.07
C ILE A 44 6.61 -11.07 3.44
N LYS A 45 6.22 -12.33 3.69
CA LYS A 45 6.51 -13.00 4.98
C LYS A 45 8.02 -13.23 5.16
N MET A 46 8.70 -13.67 4.10
CA MET A 46 10.15 -13.84 4.09
C MET A 46 10.80 -12.46 3.96
N PHE A 47 11.21 -11.89 5.09
CA PHE A 47 11.63 -10.49 5.19
C PHE A 47 13.09 -10.23 4.79
N LYS A 48 13.88 -11.25 4.45
CA LYS A 48 15.35 -11.14 4.32
C LYS A 48 15.80 -10.05 3.34
N TYR A 49 15.05 -9.89 2.24
CA TYR A 49 15.40 -8.96 1.16
C TYR A 49 14.33 -7.89 0.94
N CYS A 50 13.05 -8.26 1.05
CA CYS A 50 11.91 -7.43 0.63
C CYS A 50 11.83 -6.02 1.25
N PRO A 51 11.95 -5.82 2.59
CA PRO A 51 11.89 -4.49 3.18
C PRO A 51 12.98 -3.57 2.66
N TYR A 52 14.24 -4.01 2.72
CA TYR A 52 15.39 -3.24 2.27
C TYR A 52 15.28 -2.88 0.79
N GLU A 53 14.98 -3.86 -0.07
CA GLU A 53 14.88 -3.64 -1.51
C GLU A 53 13.76 -2.67 -1.89
N LYS A 54 12.66 -2.63 -1.12
CA LYS A 54 11.60 -1.64 -1.32
C LYS A 54 12.08 -0.22 -1.02
N TYR A 55 12.81 0.01 0.07
CA TYR A 55 13.41 1.32 0.35
C TYR A 55 14.42 1.70 -0.74
N ALA A 56 15.31 0.79 -1.12
CA ALA A 56 16.31 1.02 -2.17
C ALA A 56 15.66 1.32 -3.54
N TRP A 57 14.54 0.65 -3.86
CA TRP A 57 13.77 0.92 -5.07
C TRP A 57 13.14 2.32 -5.04
N VAL A 58 12.59 2.74 -3.90
CA VAL A 58 12.06 4.09 -3.72
C VAL A 58 13.16 5.14 -3.88
N GLU A 59 14.31 4.96 -3.22
CA GLU A 59 15.46 5.87 -3.36
C GLU A 59 15.91 5.98 -4.83
N LYS A 60 16.03 4.85 -5.53
CA LYS A 60 16.45 4.78 -6.94
C LYS A 60 15.55 5.59 -7.87
N HIS A 61 14.23 5.57 -7.67
CA HIS A 61 13.27 6.16 -8.60
C HIS A 61 12.74 7.54 -8.16
N PHE A 62 12.63 7.79 -6.85
CA PHE A 62 12.06 9.01 -6.28
C PHE A 62 13.10 9.92 -5.61
N GLY A 63 14.28 9.40 -5.27
CA GLY A 63 15.32 10.12 -4.54
C GLY A 63 15.25 9.88 -3.02
N PRO A 64 16.33 10.24 -2.30
CA PRO A 64 16.47 9.94 -0.86
C PRO A 64 15.43 10.67 0.00
N GLU A 65 15.00 11.87 -0.41
CA GLU A 65 13.98 12.64 0.31
C GLU A 65 12.63 11.92 0.37
N PHE A 66 12.34 11.05 -0.61
CA PHE A 66 11.07 10.32 -0.68
C PHE A 66 11.01 9.10 0.27
N LEU A 67 12.12 8.79 0.96
CA LEU A 67 12.18 7.66 1.90
C LEU A 67 11.35 7.90 3.16
N GLU A 68 11.19 9.17 3.55
CA GLU A 68 10.36 9.60 4.69
C GLU A 68 8.86 9.32 4.46
N GLN A 69 8.46 9.11 3.20
CA GLN A 69 7.09 8.86 2.77
C GLN A 69 6.76 7.38 2.63
N VAL A 70 7.68 6.47 3.00
CA VAL A 70 7.46 5.03 2.91
C VAL A 70 6.81 4.50 4.19
N VAL A 71 5.62 3.92 4.05
CA VAL A 71 4.90 3.21 5.11
C VAL A 71 4.91 1.70 4.81
N LEU A 72 5.72 0.96 5.56
CA LEU A 72 5.81 -0.50 5.43
C LEU A 72 4.89 -1.19 6.44
N THR A 73 3.76 -1.75 5.98
CA THR A 73 2.77 -2.38 6.87
C THR A 73 2.06 -3.56 6.22
N ARG A 74 1.72 -4.59 7.03
CA ARG A 74 0.84 -5.68 6.61
C ARG A 74 -0.64 -5.36 6.84
N ASP A 75 -0.95 -4.32 7.62
CA ASP A 75 -2.29 -3.73 7.72
C ASP A 75 -2.32 -2.35 7.09
N LYS A 76 -3.03 -2.18 5.99
CA LYS A 76 -3.26 -0.82 5.45
C LYS A 76 -4.48 -0.15 6.09
N THR A 77 -5.33 -0.91 6.79
CA THR A 77 -6.55 -0.36 7.41
C THR A 77 -6.24 0.60 8.57
N VAL A 78 -5.11 0.39 9.26
CA VAL A 78 -4.66 1.26 10.35
C VAL A 78 -4.00 2.56 9.87
N ILE A 79 -3.76 2.71 8.57
CA ILE A 79 -3.17 3.91 7.99
C ILE A 79 -4.31 4.85 7.64
N SER A 80 -4.26 6.08 8.18
CA SER A 80 -5.24 7.11 7.85
C SER A 80 -4.82 7.91 6.63
N ALA A 81 -5.74 8.05 5.67
CA ALA A 81 -5.58 8.84 4.45
C ALA A 81 -6.96 9.11 3.84
N ASP A 82 -7.06 10.00 2.84
CA ASP A 82 -8.31 10.22 2.09
C ASP A 82 -8.53 9.18 0.98
N LEU A 83 -7.44 8.71 0.37
CA LEU A 83 -7.44 7.75 -0.74
C LEU A 83 -6.38 6.67 -0.52
N LEU A 84 -6.72 5.44 -0.92
CA LEU A 84 -5.76 4.36 -1.12
C LEU A 84 -5.89 3.85 -2.56
N ILE A 85 -4.86 4.07 -3.38
CA ILE A 85 -4.74 3.51 -4.73
C ILE A 85 -3.98 2.19 -4.62
N ASP A 86 -4.66 1.06 -4.81
CA ASP A 86 -4.10 -0.28 -4.59
C ASP A 86 -4.71 -1.29 -5.58
N ASP A 87 -3.92 -2.25 -6.07
CA ASP A 87 -4.36 -3.25 -7.03
C ASP A 87 -5.06 -4.45 -6.39
N ARG A 88 -4.99 -4.61 -5.07
CA ARG A 88 -5.71 -5.64 -4.35
C ARG A 88 -7.21 -5.28 -4.25
N PRO A 89 -8.14 -6.12 -4.74
CA PRO A 89 -9.57 -5.84 -4.69
C PRO A 89 -10.12 -5.69 -3.26
N ASP A 90 -9.73 -6.61 -2.38
CA ASP A 90 -10.19 -6.63 -0.99
C ASP A 90 -9.05 -6.25 -0.04
N VAL A 91 -8.89 -4.95 0.21
CA VAL A 91 -7.92 -4.43 1.19
C VAL A 91 -8.54 -4.46 2.59
N THR A 92 -8.62 -5.66 3.15
CA THR A 92 -8.91 -5.85 4.57
C THR A 92 -7.59 -6.10 5.32
N GLY A 93 -7.50 -5.61 6.54
CA GLY A 93 -6.37 -5.93 7.40
C GLY A 93 -6.40 -7.39 7.87
N LYS A 94 -5.39 -7.77 8.66
CA LYS A 94 -5.17 -9.17 9.08
C LYS A 94 -5.53 -9.45 10.54
N TRP A 95 -5.76 -8.42 11.32
CA TRP A 95 -5.99 -8.54 12.76
C TRP A 95 -7.48 -8.34 12.95
N PRO A 96 -8.21 -9.31 13.51
CA PRO A 96 -9.62 -9.12 13.78
C PRO A 96 -9.81 -7.88 14.66
N CYS A 97 -10.91 -7.16 14.43
CA CYS A 97 -11.37 -6.11 15.32
C CYS A 97 -11.77 -6.73 16.68
N ALA A 98 -10.78 -7.10 17.49
CA ALA A 98 -10.98 -7.53 18.86
C ALA A 98 -11.14 -6.29 19.74
N SER A 99 -12.06 -6.35 20.69
CA SER A 99 -12.32 -5.36 21.76
C SER A 99 -11.15 -5.13 22.73
N ARG A 100 -9.92 -5.46 22.32
CA ARG A 100 -8.71 -5.29 23.12
C ARG A 100 -8.06 -3.94 22.82
N PRO A 101 -7.56 -3.23 23.86
CA PRO A 101 -6.82 -2.00 23.66
C PRO A 101 -5.59 -2.26 22.77
N ARG A 102 -5.45 -1.46 21.72
CA ARG A 102 -4.28 -1.46 20.84
C ARG A 102 -3.26 -0.49 21.40
N VAL A 103 -2.06 -0.98 21.69
CA VAL A 103 -0.95 -0.14 22.14
C VAL A 103 0.15 -0.23 21.08
N ALA A 104 0.45 0.87 20.41
CA ALA A 104 1.66 1.00 19.62
C ALA A 104 2.78 1.47 20.56
N THR A 105 3.72 0.59 20.89
CA THR A 105 4.95 0.98 21.58
C THR A 105 6.10 0.99 20.58
N CYS A 106 6.78 2.12 20.45
CA CYS A 106 8.11 2.16 19.85
C CYS A 106 9.12 1.72 20.92
N SER A 107 9.27 0.41 21.10
CA SER A 107 10.36 -0.17 21.87
C SER A 107 10.87 -1.39 21.13
N ALA A 108 12.14 -1.39 20.76
CA ALA A 108 12.84 -2.60 20.36
C ALA A 108 12.84 -3.57 21.54
N ARG A 109 11.82 -4.42 21.64
CA ARG A 109 11.91 -5.63 22.47
C ARG A 109 11.12 -6.78 21.86
N GLN A 110 11.85 -7.88 21.80
CA GLN A 110 11.55 -9.18 21.24
C GLN A 110 10.33 -9.82 21.94
N GLU A 111 9.61 -10.60 21.14
CA GLU A 111 8.59 -11.60 21.49
C GLU A 111 7.23 -11.15 22.01
N LEU A 112 6.21 -11.35 21.17
CA LEU A 112 5.02 -12.12 21.56
C LEU A 112 4.65 -13.07 20.42
N SER A 113 4.96 -14.35 20.61
CA SER A 113 4.36 -15.46 19.88
C SER A 113 3.02 -15.82 20.53
N GLY A 114 2.03 -16.21 19.73
CA GLY A 114 0.85 -16.91 20.24
C GLY A 114 -0.51 -16.21 20.08
N PHE A 115 -0.90 -15.85 18.85
CA PHE A 115 -2.32 -15.76 18.52
C PHE A 115 -2.59 -16.49 17.19
N PRO A 116 -3.59 -17.40 17.15
CA PRO A 116 -3.96 -18.07 15.91
C PRO A 116 -4.54 -17.02 14.94
N PRO A 117 -4.18 -17.08 13.65
CA PRO A 117 -4.78 -16.21 12.65
C PRO A 117 -6.26 -16.57 12.47
N VAL A 118 -7.15 -15.70 12.91
CA VAL A 118 -8.58 -15.78 12.57
C VAL A 118 -8.76 -15.03 11.23
N PRO A 119 -9.35 -15.65 10.20
CA PRO A 119 -9.55 -14.98 8.92
C PRO A 119 -10.62 -13.88 9.03
N GLY A 120 -10.36 -12.77 8.33
CA GLY A 120 -11.40 -11.84 7.89
C GLY A 120 -11.76 -10.73 8.88
N THR A 121 -10.93 -9.68 8.92
CA THR A 121 -11.27 -8.25 9.10
C THR A 121 -9.96 -7.52 9.43
N GLY A 122 -9.83 -6.26 8.98
CA GLY A 122 -8.69 -5.45 9.39
C GLY A 122 -8.75 -4.98 10.82
N ALA A 123 -7.60 -4.53 11.34
CA ALA A 123 -7.56 -3.96 12.67
C ALA A 123 -8.50 -2.75 12.76
N GLU A 124 -8.60 -1.98 11.69
CA GLU A 124 -9.62 -0.95 11.53
C GLU A 124 -10.74 -1.48 10.60
N PRO A 125 -11.96 -1.74 11.14
CA PRO A 125 -13.07 -2.22 10.34
C PRO A 125 -13.59 -1.18 9.34
N ASN A 126 -13.42 0.12 9.62
CA ASN A 126 -13.84 1.21 8.74
C ASN A 126 -12.62 2.10 8.43
N PRO A 127 -11.74 1.70 7.49
CA PRO A 127 -10.60 2.51 7.10
C PRO A 127 -11.06 3.91 6.68
N SER A 128 -10.29 4.93 7.04
CA SER A 128 -10.65 6.33 6.74
C SER A 128 -10.53 6.69 5.25
N TRP A 129 -9.69 5.95 4.51
CA TRP A 129 -9.51 6.15 3.08
C TRP A 129 -10.62 5.52 2.26
N GLU A 130 -10.93 6.18 1.14
CA GLU A 130 -11.64 5.51 0.06
C GLU A 130 -10.67 4.68 -0.78
N HIS A 131 -11.02 3.41 -1.03
CA HIS A 131 -10.27 2.54 -1.92
C HIS A 131 -10.55 2.87 -3.38
N VAL A 132 -9.49 3.14 -4.15
CA VAL A 132 -9.54 3.18 -5.60
C VAL A 132 -8.76 1.98 -6.12
N LEU A 133 -9.44 1.06 -6.81
CA LEU A 133 -8.81 -0.13 -7.35
C LEU A 133 -7.93 0.24 -8.55
N PHE A 134 -6.61 0.05 -8.43
CA PHE A 134 -5.71 0.20 -9.56
C PHE A 134 -5.77 -1.03 -10.46
N THR A 135 -5.88 -0.85 -11.77
CA THR A 135 -6.03 -1.98 -12.69
C THR A 135 -4.73 -2.75 -12.86
N ALA A 136 -4.81 -4.07 -12.69
CA ALA A 136 -3.73 -5.01 -12.90
C ALA A 136 -4.24 -6.25 -13.63
N CYS A 137 -3.33 -7.06 -14.19
CA CYS A 137 -3.67 -8.24 -14.99
C CYS A 137 -4.60 -9.22 -14.25
N HIS A 138 -4.48 -9.30 -12.93
CA HIS A 138 -5.25 -10.21 -12.06
C HIS A 138 -6.61 -9.66 -11.61
N ASN A 139 -6.89 -8.36 -11.78
CA ASN A 139 -8.14 -7.73 -11.33
C ASN A 139 -8.96 -7.04 -12.44
N GLN A 140 -8.43 -6.97 -13.67
CA GLN A 140 -9.02 -6.25 -14.80
C GLN A 140 -10.43 -6.72 -15.19
N HIS A 141 -10.76 -7.98 -14.90
CA HIS A 141 -12.06 -8.59 -15.20
C HIS A 141 -13.09 -8.41 -14.07
N LEU A 142 -12.68 -7.85 -12.93
CA LEU A 142 -13.56 -7.68 -11.78
C LEU A 142 -14.47 -6.47 -11.98
N GLN A 143 -15.77 -6.71 -11.86
CA GLN A 143 -16.79 -5.67 -11.83
C GLN A 143 -16.88 -5.09 -10.41
N LEU A 144 -16.72 -3.78 -10.29
CA LEU A 144 -16.88 -3.08 -9.02
C LEU A 144 -18.36 -2.75 -8.79
N GLN A 145 -18.83 -2.99 -7.57
CA GLN A 145 -20.14 -2.53 -7.15
C GLN A 145 -20.06 -1.03 -6.81
N PRO A 146 -21.04 -0.20 -7.20
CA PRO A 146 -21.12 1.18 -6.76
C PRO A 146 -21.12 1.26 -5.22
N PRO A 147 -20.38 2.22 -4.60
CA PRO A 147 -19.70 3.36 -5.22
C PRO A 147 -18.22 3.13 -5.61
N GLY A 148 -17.75 1.88 -5.74
CA GLY A 148 -16.34 1.57 -5.99
C GLY A 148 -15.77 2.22 -7.26
N ARG A 149 -14.59 2.85 -7.13
CA ARG A 149 -13.88 3.52 -8.23
C ARG A 149 -12.64 2.74 -8.66
N ARG A 150 -12.26 2.92 -9.93
CA ARG A 150 -11.11 2.28 -10.56
C ARG A 150 -10.24 3.33 -11.24
N LEU A 151 -8.92 3.18 -11.11
CA LEU A 151 -7.92 3.87 -11.94
C LEU A 151 -7.35 2.82 -12.91
N HIS A 152 -7.53 3.01 -14.22
CA HIS A 152 -7.09 2.01 -15.20
C HIS A 152 -5.59 2.10 -15.49
N SER A 153 -5.05 3.32 -15.48
CA SER A 153 -3.62 3.57 -15.66
C SER A 153 -3.21 4.90 -15.05
N TRP A 154 -1.91 5.16 -14.95
CA TRP A 154 -1.40 6.48 -14.55
C TRP A 154 -1.55 7.56 -15.63
N ALA A 155 -1.97 7.19 -16.85
CA ALA A 155 -2.35 8.14 -17.90
C ALA A 155 -3.78 8.66 -17.75
N ASP A 156 -4.60 8.02 -16.90
CA ASP A 156 -5.95 8.46 -16.59
C ASP A 156 -5.94 9.70 -15.69
N ASP A 157 -7.10 10.32 -15.51
CA ASP A 157 -7.27 11.53 -14.69
C ASP A 157 -7.29 11.24 -13.17
N TRP A 158 -6.11 10.90 -12.64
CA TRP A 158 -5.90 10.73 -11.20
C TRP A 158 -6.06 12.05 -10.41
N LYS A 159 -5.96 13.21 -11.07
CA LYS A 159 -6.16 14.53 -10.42
C LYS A 159 -7.62 14.73 -10.05
N ALA A 160 -8.55 14.36 -10.93
CA ALA A 160 -9.98 14.39 -10.60
C ALA A 160 -10.33 13.53 -9.38
N LEU A 161 -9.63 12.40 -9.16
CA LEU A 161 -9.80 11.59 -7.95
C LEU A 161 -9.38 12.36 -6.70
N LEU A 162 -8.22 13.01 -6.70
CA LEU A 162 -7.74 13.84 -5.59
C LEU A 162 -8.66 15.03 -5.34
N ASP A 163 -9.02 15.76 -6.39
CA ASP A 163 -9.85 16.96 -6.29
C ASP A 163 -11.25 16.64 -5.76
N SER A 164 -11.78 15.43 -6.03
CA SER A 164 -13.04 14.95 -5.43
C SER A 164 -13.01 14.81 -3.90
N LYS A 165 -11.81 14.81 -3.30
CA LYS A 165 -11.60 14.73 -1.84
C LYS A 165 -11.23 16.04 -1.20
N ARG A 166 -10.88 17.07 -1.99
CA ARG A 166 -10.53 18.37 -1.44
C ARG A 166 -11.76 19.05 -0.84
N PRO A 167 -11.62 19.75 0.30
CA PRO A 167 -12.66 20.65 0.78
C PRO A 167 -13.02 21.68 -0.30
N ARG A 168 -14.32 21.95 -0.46
CA ARG A 168 -14.82 23.02 -1.34
C ARG A 168 -14.73 24.38 -0.64
#